data_AF-A0A962T3C3-F1
#
_entry.id   AF-A0A962T3C3-F1
#
_cell.length_a   1.000
_cell.length_b   1.000
_cell.length_c   1.000
_cell.angle_alpha   90.00
_cell.angle_beta   90.00
_cell.angle_gamma   90.00
#
_symmetry.space_group_name_H-M   'P 1'
#
loop_
_entity.id
_entity.type
_entity.pdbx_description
1 polymer ?
#
loop_
_entity_poly.entity_id
_entity_poly.type
_entity_poly.pdbx_seq_one_letter_code
_entity_poly.pdbx_strand_id
1 'polypeptide(L)'
;MNGLSAVDHFLLARNQRNHEQWLEQTVFQTRELREQLADQAGAHQGYRAIVRTLLEAHKNHDWASIEAILGNHNTRTAVYQAAYLPTYNSLKPT
;
A
#
# COMPACT_ATOMS: atom_id res chain seq x y z
N MET A 1 -50.01 -6.11 21.39
CA MET A 1 -48.66 -5.76 20.90
C MET A 1 -47.69 -6.07 22.03
N ASN A 2 -47.11 -7.27 22.05
CA ASN A 2 -46.13 -7.63 23.08
C ASN A 2 -44.79 -7.03 22.64
N GLY A 3 -44.45 -5.88 23.24
CA GLY A 3 -43.15 -5.25 23.06
C GLY A 3 -42.04 -6.16 23.57
N LEU A 4 -40.86 -6.04 22.95
CA LEU A 4 -39.63 -6.73 23.33
C LEU A 4 -39.44 -6.69 24.85
N SER A 5 -39.15 -7.85 25.46
CA SER A 5 -38.89 -7.92 26.90
C SER A 5 -37.59 -7.17 27.24
N ALA A 6 -37.38 -6.85 28.52
CA ALA A 6 -36.12 -6.21 28.95
C ALA A 6 -34.88 -7.06 28.60
N VAL A 7 -35.04 -8.39 28.58
CA VAL A 7 -33.99 -9.34 28.16
C VAL A 7 -33.73 -9.23 26.66
N ASP A 8 -34.77 -9.12 25.84
CA ASP A 8 -34.62 -8.96 24.39
C ASP A 8 -33.92 -7.65 24.03
N HIS A 9 -34.27 -6.55 24.71
CA HIS A 9 -33.59 -5.27 24.53
C HIS A 9 -32.09 -5.35 24.90
N PHE A 10 -31.75 -6.04 26.00
CA PHE A 10 -30.37 -6.22 26.41
C PHE A 10 -29.58 -7.05 25.38
N LEU A 11 -30.16 -8.14 24.87
CA LEU A 11 -29.54 -8.99 23.86
C LEU A 11 -29.33 -8.25 22.54
N LEU A 12 -30.32 -7.47 22.09
CA LEU A 12 -30.20 -6.63 20.90
C LEU A 12 -29.09 -5.58 21.05
N ALA A 13 -29.07 -4.85 22.17
CA ALA A 13 -28.05 -3.83 22.43
C ALA A 13 -26.63 -4.43 22.56
N ARG A 14 -26.51 -5.68 23.01
CA ARG A 14 -25.24 -6.40 23.05
C ARG A 14 -24.79 -6.85 21.67
N ASN A 15 -25.70 -7.41 20.87
CA ASN A 15 -25.40 -7.84 19.51
C ASN A 15 -25.02 -6.67 18.61
N GLN A 16 -25.70 -5.53 18.74
CA GLN A 16 -25.38 -4.32 18.00
C GLN A 16 -23.95 -3.83 18.31
N ARG A 17 -23.58 -3.74 19.59
CA ARG A 17 -22.21 -3.36 19.99
C ARG A 17 -21.15 -4.33 19.49
N ASN A 18 -21.41 -5.63 19.57
CA ASN A 18 -20.49 -6.64 19.05
C ASN A 18 -20.32 -6.52 17.53
N HIS A 19 -21.41 -6.23 16.82
CA HIS A 19 -21.38 -6.02 15.38
C HIS A 19 -20.59 -4.75 15.00
N GLU A 20 -20.83 -3.64 15.69
CA GLU A 20 -20.09 -2.39 15.50
C GLU A 20 -18.58 -2.59 15.75
N GLN A 21 -18.21 -3.27 16.84
CA GLN A 21 -16.81 -3.61 17.13
C GLN A 21 -16.18 -4.51 16.06
N TRP A 22 -16.93 -5.52 15.58
CA TRP A 22 -16.46 -6.39 14.52
C TRP A 22 -16.23 -5.63 13.20
N LEU A 23 -17.15 -4.71 12.85
CA LEU A 23 -17.01 -3.85 11.68
C LEU A 23 -15.77 -2.95 11.80
N GLU A 24 -15.58 -2.28 12.94
CA GLU A 24 -14.41 -1.43 13.19
C GLU A 24 -13.10 -2.20 13.06
N GLN A 25 -13.00 -3.38 13.69
CA GLN A 25 -11.81 -4.23 13.59
C GLN A 25 -11.56 -4.69 12.16
N THR A 26 -12.61 -5.09 11.44
CA THR A 26 -12.49 -5.56 10.05
C THR A 26 -12.06 -4.44 9.11
N VAL A 27 -12.63 -3.24 9.27
CA VAL A 27 -12.24 -2.04 8.49
C VAL A 27 -10.78 -1.69 8.76
N PHE A 28 -10.35 -1.72 10.03
CA PHE A 28 -8.97 -1.43 10.41
C PHE A 28 -7.99 -2.43 9.79
N GLN A 29 -8.22 -3.74 9.96
CA GLN A 29 -7.37 -4.79 9.36
C GLN A 29 -7.32 -4.69 7.84
N THR A 30 -8.45 -4.37 7.20
CA THR A 30 -8.51 -4.19 5.74
C THR A 30 -7.68 -2.99 5.30
N ARG A 31 -7.68 -1.90 6.07
CA ARG A 31 -6.84 -0.73 5.80
C ARG A 31 -5.35 -1.06 5.92
N GLU A 32 -4.93 -1.71 7.00
CA GLU A 32 -3.54 -2.11 7.19
C GLU A 32 -3.06 -3.03 6.06
N LEU A 33 -3.87 -4.03 5.67
CA LEU A 33 -3.54 -4.92 4.56
C LEU A 33 -3.42 -4.17 3.23
N ARG A 34 -4.32 -3.21 2.96
CA ARG A 34 -4.24 -2.36 1.76
C ARG A 34 -2.96 -1.53 1.75
N GLU A 35 -2.56 -0.96 2.88
CA GLU A 35 -1.33 -0.19 3.01
C GLU A 35 -0.09 -1.07 2.73
N GLN A 36 -0.04 -2.28 3.31
CA GLN A 36 1.04 -3.24 3.04
C GLN A 36 1.12 -3.65 1.56
N LEU A 37 -0.02 -3.89 0.92
CA LEU A 37 -0.06 -4.23 -0.51
C LEU A 37 0.37 -3.06 -1.39
N ALA A 38 -0.02 -1.83 -1.03
CA ALA A 38 0.40 -0.62 -1.73
C ALA A 38 1.92 -0.43 -1.62
N ASP A 39 2.50 -0.58 -0.42
CA ASP A 39 3.93 -0.50 -0.19
C ASP A 39 4.69 -1.57 -1.00
N GLN A 40 4.23 -2.83 -0.95
CA GLN A 40 4.87 -3.92 -1.68
C GLN A 40 4.82 -3.70 -3.20
N ALA A 41 3.66 -3.31 -3.74
CA ALA A 41 3.50 -3.04 -5.15
C ALA A 41 4.36 -1.85 -5.60
N GLY A 42 4.37 -0.76 -4.81
CA GLY A 42 5.22 0.39 -5.03
C GLY A 42 6.70 0.00 -5.06
N ALA A 43 7.14 -0.80 -4.08
CA ALA A 43 8.53 -1.25 -3.99
C ALA A 43 8.93 -2.09 -5.20
N HIS A 44 8.09 -3.03 -5.62
CA HIS A 44 8.32 -3.82 -6.82
C HIS A 44 8.47 -2.93 -8.08
N GLN A 45 7.64 -1.91 -8.23
CA GLN A 45 7.75 -0.97 -9.35
C GLN A 45 9.03 -0.12 -9.28
N GLY A 46 9.38 0.37 -8.09
CA GLY A 46 10.63 1.11 -7.86
C GLY A 46 11.88 0.30 -8.25
N TYR A 47 11.99 -0.95 -7.80
CA TYR A 47 13.12 -1.82 -8.16
C TYR A 47 13.16 -2.13 -9.66
N ARG A 48 12.01 -2.42 -10.27
CA ARG A 48 11.92 -2.67 -11.73
C ARG A 48 12.36 -1.46 -12.54
N ALA A 49 12.04 -0.24 -12.09
CA ALA A 49 12.46 0.99 -12.76
C ALA A 49 13.99 1.16 -12.78
N ILE A 50 14.67 0.86 -11.66
CA ILE A 50 16.15 0.90 -11.61
C ILE A 50 16.73 -0.08 -12.63
N VAL A 51 16.28 -1.34 -12.62
CA VAL A 51 16.77 -2.38 -13.55
C VAL A 51 16.52 -1.99 -15.01
N ARG A 52 15.32 -1.48 -15.31
CA ARG A 52 14.98 -1.03 -16.66
C ARG A 52 15.86 0.12 -17.12
N THR A 53 16.10 1.10 -16.26
CA THR A 53 16.95 2.26 -16.58
C THR A 53 18.39 1.81 -16.86
N LEU A 54 18.90 0.85 -16.08
CA LEU A 54 20.23 0.24 -16.33
C LEU A 54 20.27 -0.50 -17.67
N LEU A 55 19.24 -1.28 -18.01
CA LEU A 55 19.16 -2.00 -19.28
C LEU A 55 19.09 -1.04 -20.48
N GLU A 56 18.33 0.04 -20.38
CA GLU A 56 18.23 1.08 -21.41
C GLU A 56 19.56 1.81 -21.59
N ALA A 57 20.24 2.19 -20.49
CA ALA A 57 21.57 2.79 -20.54
C ALA A 57 22.60 1.84 -21.17
N HIS A 58 22.58 0.56 -20.81
CA HIS A 58 23.45 -0.46 -21.41
C HIS A 58 23.20 -0.62 -22.91
N LYS A 59 21.93 -0.69 -23.34
CA LYS A 59 21.57 -0.78 -24.76
C LYS A 59 22.10 0.41 -25.57
N ASN A 60 22.13 1.60 -24.96
CA ASN A 60 22.58 2.83 -25.58
C ASN A 60 24.10 3.08 -25.42
N HIS A 61 24.85 2.17 -24.80
CA HIS A 61 26.26 2.34 -24.42
C HIS A 61 26.51 3.60 -23.56
N ASP A 62 25.51 4.00 -22.77
CA ASP A 62 25.60 5.15 -21.86
C ASP A 62 26.22 4.73 -20.53
N TRP A 63 27.54 4.56 -20.55
CA TRP A 63 28.32 4.15 -19.38
C TRP A 63 28.26 5.17 -18.25
N ALA A 64 28.16 6.47 -18.57
CA ALA A 64 28.03 7.53 -17.58
C ALA A 64 26.75 7.39 -16.76
N SER A 65 25.63 7.08 -17.42
CA SER A 65 24.36 6.80 -16.72
C SER A 65 24.43 5.53 -15.88
N ILE A 66 25.09 4.46 -16.36
CA ILE A 66 25.29 3.23 -15.58
C ILE A 66 26.09 3.53 -14.31
N GLU A 67 27.21 4.25 -14.43
CA GLU A 67 28.02 4.66 -13.28
C GLU A 67 27.26 5.58 -12.32
N ALA A 68 26.45 6.51 -12.84
CA ALA A 68 25.62 7.37 -11.99
C ALA A 68 24.60 6.54 -11.20
N ILE A 69 23.92 5.58 -11.84
CA ILE A 69 22.92 4.73 -11.16
C ILE A 69 23.58 3.74 -10.19
N LEU A 70 24.73 3.15 -10.52
CA LEU A 70 25.41 2.19 -9.64
C LEU A 70 26.28 2.84 -8.56
N GLY A 71 26.80 4.03 -8.82
CA GLY A 71 27.70 4.76 -7.92
C GLY A 71 27.00 5.76 -7.01
N ASN A 72 25.83 6.31 -7.41
CA ASN A 72 25.15 7.35 -6.65
C ASN A 72 23.83 6.85 -6.04
N HIS A 73 23.77 6.84 -4.70
CA HIS A 73 22.57 6.47 -3.96
C HIS A 73 21.39 7.41 -4.26
N ASN A 74 21.62 8.72 -4.37
CA ASN A 74 20.56 9.70 -4.63
C ASN A 74 19.94 9.51 -6.02
N THR A 75 20.75 9.16 -7.02
CA THR A 75 20.27 8.86 -8.37
C THR A 75 19.38 7.62 -8.37
N ARG A 76 19.76 6.55 -7.66
CA ARG A 76 18.88 5.37 -7.48
C ARG A 76 17.59 5.72 -6.77
N THR A 77 17.68 6.50 -5.70
CA THR A 77 16.51 6.89 -4.90
C THR A 77 15.54 7.72 -5.73
N ALA A 78 16.02 8.64 -6.57
CA ALA A 78 15.17 9.42 -7.47
C ALA A 78 14.43 8.53 -8.48
N VAL A 79 15.13 7.58 -9.13
CA VAL A 79 14.52 6.62 -10.08
C VAL A 79 13.49 5.73 -9.37
N TYR A 80 13.83 5.23 -8.18
CA TYR A 80 12.93 4.42 -7.36
C TYR A 80 11.66 5.20 -6.99
N GLN A 81 11.81 6.40 -6.43
CA GLN A 81 10.69 7.22 -5.96
C GLN A 81 9.75 7.63 -7.09
N ALA A 82 10.30 7.96 -8.26
CA ALA A 82 9.51 8.31 -9.45
C ALA A 82 8.54 7.19 -9.87
N ALA A 83 8.92 5.92 -9.69
CA ALA A 83 8.07 4.77 -10.00
C ALA A 83 7.25 4.26 -8.80
N TYR A 84 7.79 4.40 -7.58
CA TYR A 84 7.15 4.00 -6.33
C TYR A 84 5.91 4.83 -6.03
N LEU A 85 6.06 6.16 -5.98
CA LEU A 85 5.04 7.08 -5.46
C LEU A 85 3.72 7.02 -6.25
N PRO A 86 3.71 6.98 -7.60
CA PRO A 86 2.46 6.85 -8.35
C PRO A 86 1.72 5.54 -8.02
N THR A 87 2.46 4.44 -7.93
CA THR A 87 1.89 3.12 -7.64
C THR A 87 1.32 3.08 -6.23
N TYR A 88 2.10 3.54 -5.25
CA TYR A 88 1.69 3.63 -3.85
C TYR A 88 0.41 4.47 -3.69
N ASN A 89 0.40 5.67 -4.27
CA ASN A 89 -0.74 6.59 -4.18
C ASN A 89 -1.98 6.10 -4.94
N SER A 90 -1.82 5.28 -5.98
CA SER A 90 -2.96 4.68 -6.70
C SER A 90 -3.63 3.54 -5.92
N LEU A 91 -2.88 2.85 -5.07
CA LEU A 91 -3.34 1.68 -4.31
C LEU A 91 -3.74 2.03 -2.88
N LYS A 92 -3.21 3.12 -2.34
CA LYS A 92 -3.64 3.68 -1.05
C LYS A 92 -4.79 4.67 -1.29
N PRO A 93 -6.04 4.31 -0.98
CA PRO A 93 -7.14 5.27 -1.03
C PRO A 93 -6.89 6.41 -0.02
N THR A 94 -7.41 7.59 -0.35
CA THR A 94 -7.39 8.78 0.52
C THR A 94 -8.26 8.60 1.75
#